data_AF-A0AAT9TJC0-F1
#
_entry.id   AF-A0AAT9TJC0-F1
#
_cell.length_a   1.000
_cell.length_b   1.000
_cell.length_c   1.000
_cell.angle_alpha   90.00
_cell.angle_beta   90.00
_cell.angle_gamma   90.00
#
_symmetry.space_group_name_H-M   'P 1'
#
loop_
_entity.id
_entity.type
_entity.pdbx_description
1 polymer ?
#
loop_
_entity_poly.entity_id
_entity_poly.type
_entity_poly.pdbx_seq_one_letter_code
_entity_poly.pdbx_strand_id
1 'polypeptide(L)'
;MLQCTAVTLLPPEAVLRLLTPGADEPGVPEPYVLCELGEHDGPHTEHAAFLRPGRTPDSPAQWFFWTGGGPERVHRTDRAPWCPARLRRLDTDAVRQCSFFDHHTAPHSWDVDDPLGDLIAERLVPGDSPER
;
A
#
# COMPACT_ATOMS: atom_id res chain seq x y z
N MET A 1 19.30 -1.72 0.61
CA MET A 1 17.86 -1.43 0.57
C MET A 1 17.68 0.03 0.93
N LEU A 2 17.04 0.81 0.07
CA LEU A 2 16.81 2.24 0.28
C LEU A 2 15.32 2.47 0.43
N GLN A 3 14.92 3.23 1.46
CA GLN A 3 13.54 3.67 1.60
C GLN A 3 13.15 4.48 0.36
N CYS A 4 12.07 4.06 -0.27
CA CYS A 4 11.55 4.66 -1.48
C CYS A 4 10.80 5.93 -1.15
N THR A 5 11.31 7.06 -1.65
CA THR A 5 10.65 8.38 -1.59
C THR A 5 10.24 8.88 -2.97
N ALA A 6 10.15 7.97 -3.95
CA ALA A 6 9.80 8.30 -5.31
C ALA A 6 8.40 8.91 -5.39
N VAL A 7 8.31 10.06 -6.05
CA VAL A 7 7.08 10.80 -6.32
C VAL A 7 7.01 11.11 -7.81
N THR A 8 5.81 11.10 -8.37
CA THR A 8 5.65 11.44 -9.77
C THR A 8 4.28 12.04 -10.08
N LEU A 9 4.23 12.94 -11.06
CA LEU A 9 2.98 13.56 -11.52
C LEU A 9 2.14 12.53 -12.28
N LEU A 10 0.86 12.43 -11.96
CA LEU A 10 -0.05 11.66 -12.78
C LEU A 10 -0.20 12.33 -14.16
N PRO A 11 -0.22 11.56 -15.26
CA PRO A 11 -0.53 12.12 -16.56
C PRO A 11 -1.99 12.62 -16.57
N PRO A 12 -2.34 13.68 -17.32
CA PRO A 12 -3.66 14.31 -17.26
C PRO A 12 -4.83 13.33 -17.45
N GLU A 13 -4.68 12.34 -18.33
CA GLU A 13 -5.67 11.30 -18.58
C GLU A 13 -5.91 10.37 -17.38
N ALA A 14 -4.88 10.13 -16.55
CA ALA A 14 -5.05 9.37 -15.32
C ALA A 14 -5.81 10.18 -14.27
N VAL A 15 -5.48 11.48 -14.12
CA VAL A 15 -6.21 12.40 -13.23
C VAL A 15 -7.69 12.47 -13.61
N LEU A 16 -8.01 12.62 -14.90
CA LEU A 16 -9.40 12.65 -15.37
C LEU A 16 -10.17 11.36 -15.08
N ARG A 17 -9.50 10.19 -15.14
CA ARG A 17 -10.12 8.90 -14.77
C ARG A 17 -10.43 8.82 -13.27
N LEU A 18 -9.62 9.45 -12.43
CA LEU A 18 -9.86 9.54 -10.98
C LEU A 18 -10.97 10.54 -10.64
N LEU A 19 -11.14 11.59 -11.43
CA LEU A 19 -12.25 12.53 -11.27
C LEU A 19 -13.62 11.99 -11.71
N THR A 20 -13.66 10.84 -12.40
CA THR A 20 -14.93 10.24 -12.83
C THR A 20 -15.68 9.71 -11.60
N PRO A 21 -16.90 10.22 -11.31
CA PRO A 21 -17.61 9.90 -10.07
C PRO A 21 -18.07 8.44 -10.02
N GLY A 22 -17.79 7.77 -8.90
CA GLY A 22 -18.17 6.39 -8.65
C GLY A 22 -17.66 5.87 -7.31
N ALA A 23 -18.49 6.03 -6.28
CA ALA A 23 -18.34 5.63 -4.87
C ALA A 23 -17.37 6.49 -4.02
N ASP A 24 -17.95 7.16 -3.02
CA ASP A 24 -17.35 7.91 -1.91
C ASP A 24 -15.95 8.48 -2.15
N GLU A 25 -15.87 9.65 -2.79
CA GLU A 25 -14.60 10.36 -2.93
C GLU A 25 -14.47 11.49 -1.89
N PRO A 26 -13.45 11.42 -1.01
CA PRO A 26 -12.89 12.56 -0.32
C PRO A 26 -12.07 13.42 -1.29
N GLY A 27 -12.44 14.70 -1.47
CA GLY A 27 -11.59 15.73 -2.09
C GLY A 27 -11.26 15.57 -3.58
N VAL A 28 -10.60 16.59 -4.16
CA VAL A 28 -10.04 16.52 -5.53
C VAL A 28 -8.74 15.71 -5.46
N PRO A 29 -8.54 14.65 -6.28
CA PRO A 29 -7.32 13.86 -6.27
C PRO A 29 -6.10 14.73 -6.54
N GLU A 30 -5.03 14.50 -5.77
CA GLU A 30 -3.76 15.17 -5.98
C GLU A 30 -3.18 14.78 -7.36
N PRO A 31 -2.57 15.72 -8.10
CA PRO A 31 -2.03 15.44 -9.43
C PRO A 31 -0.70 14.67 -9.38
N TYR A 32 -0.34 14.10 -8.23
CA TYR A 32 0.87 13.33 -8.01
C TYR A 32 0.60 12.10 -7.15
N VAL A 33 1.48 11.12 -7.25
CA VAL A 33 1.45 9.90 -6.45
C VAL A 33 2.83 9.61 -5.85
N LEU A 34 2.83 9.01 -4.67
CA LEU A 34 4.02 8.49 -3.99
C LEU A 34 4.09 6.98 -4.16
N CYS A 35 5.31 6.44 -4.25
CA CYS A 35 5.49 4.99 -4.30
C CYS A 35 5.11 4.35 -2.96
N GLU A 36 4.21 3.37 -3.01
CA GLU A 36 3.71 2.66 -1.83
C GLU A 36 4.52 1.41 -1.50
N LEU A 37 5.45 0.99 -2.38
CA LEU A 37 6.21 -0.25 -2.19
C LEU A 37 7.28 -0.18 -1.09
N GLY A 38 7.48 0.99 -0.48
CA GLY A 38 8.31 1.19 0.71
C GLY A 38 9.81 1.13 0.45
N GLU A 39 10.31 0.07 -0.18
CA GLU A 39 11.75 -0.18 -0.38
C GLU A 39 12.03 -0.70 -1.78
N HIS A 40 13.24 -0.40 -2.27
CA HIS A 40 13.69 -0.85 -3.59
C HIS A 40 15.18 -1.19 -3.63
N ASP A 41 15.50 -2.11 -4.53
CA ASP A 41 16.81 -2.77 -4.61
C ASP A 41 17.75 -2.07 -5.61
N GLY A 42 17.23 -1.13 -6.41
CA GLY A 42 18.02 -0.40 -7.40
C GLY A 42 17.27 0.67 -8.18
N PRO A 43 17.98 1.47 -9.01
CA PRO A 43 17.47 2.65 -9.70
C PRO A 43 16.45 2.37 -10.83
N HIS A 44 16.32 1.11 -11.26
CA HIS A 44 15.37 0.68 -12.30
C HIS A 44 14.21 -0.15 -11.72
N THR A 45 13.99 -0.07 -10.42
CA THR A 45 12.85 -0.74 -9.78
C THR A 45 11.56 -0.09 -10.25
N GLU A 46 10.55 -0.91 -10.53
CA GLU A 46 9.21 -0.42 -10.80
C GLU A 46 8.56 0.06 -9.50
N HIS A 47 8.06 1.28 -9.53
CA HIS A 47 7.30 1.88 -8.46
C HIS A 47 5.80 1.67 -8.72
N ALA A 48 5.02 1.65 -7.65
CA ALA A 48 3.58 1.49 -7.74
C ALA A 48 2.86 2.38 -6.74
N ALA A 49 1.70 2.90 -7.13
CA ALA A 49 0.79 3.64 -6.26
C ALA A 49 -0.65 3.18 -6.48
N PHE A 50 -1.39 3.00 -5.40
CA PHE A 50 -2.80 2.69 -5.45
C PHE A 50 -3.57 3.91 -5.95
N LEU A 51 -4.49 3.70 -6.89
CA LEU A 51 -5.32 4.78 -7.41
C LEU A 51 -6.78 4.65 -6.96
N ARG A 52 -7.36 3.46 -7.09
CA ARG A 52 -8.78 3.25 -6.81
C ARG A 52 -9.08 1.77 -6.54
N PRO A 53 -10.00 1.44 -5.62
CA PRO A 53 -10.44 0.05 -5.46
C PRO A 53 -11.16 -0.48 -6.71
N GLY A 54 -11.27 -1.81 -6.79
CA GLY A 54 -12.13 -2.47 -7.76
C GLY A 54 -13.62 -2.20 -7.49
N ARG A 55 -14.50 -2.62 -8.41
CA ARG A 55 -15.96 -2.46 -8.25
C ARG A 55 -16.54 -3.24 -7.05
N THR A 56 -15.85 -4.29 -6.63
CA THR A 56 -16.16 -5.09 -5.44
C THR A 56 -14.88 -5.28 -4.64
N PRO A 57 -14.95 -5.67 -3.35
CA PRO A 57 -13.76 -5.86 -2.52
C PRO A 57 -12.73 -6.82 -3.14
N ASP A 58 -13.16 -7.86 -3.85
CA ASP A 58 -12.26 -8.84 -4.46
C ASP A 58 -11.88 -8.50 -5.91
N SER A 59 -12.50 -7.47 -6.51
CA SER A 59 -12.17 -7.07 -7.89
C SER A 59 -10.79 -6.42 -7.96
N PRO A 60 -10.04 -6.62 -9.06
CA PRO A 60 -8.79 -5.93 -9.31
C PRO A 60 -8.89 -4.42 -9.08
N ALA A 61 -7.97 -3.90 -8.28
CA ALA A 61 -7.81 -2.48 -8.03
C ALA A 61 -7.04 -1.80 -9.16
N GLN A 62 -7.24 -0.50 -9.32
CA GLN A 62 -6.48 0.30 -10.27
C GLN A 62 -5.20 0.82 -9.61
N TRP A 63 -4.08 0.60 -10.29
CA TRP A 63 -2.74 0.97 -9.84
C TRP A 63 -2.02 1.79 -10.92
N PHE A 64 -1.13 2.65 -10.47
CA PHE A 64 -0.20 3.39 -11.33
C PHE A 64 1.20 2.85 -11.14
N PHE A 65 1.82 2.39 -12.23
CA PHE A 65 3.16 1.85 -12.24
C PHE A 65 4.10 2.77 -13.00
N TRP A 66 5.32 2.98 -12.52
CA TRP A 66 6.33 3.74 -13.25
C TRP A 66 7.75 3.28 -12.96
N THR A 67 8.64 3.55 -13.90
CA THR A 67 10.09 3.36 -13.74
C THR A 67 10.82 4.61 -14.20
N GLY A 68 11.92 4.93 -13.52
CA GLY A 68 12.68 6.15 -13.79
C GLY A 68 11.98 7.41 -13.30
N GLY A 69 12.50 8.57 -13.71
CA GLY A 69 12.00 9.87 -13.26
C GLY A 69 12.13 10.95 -14.34
N GLY A 70 11.42 12.07 -14.14
CA GLY A 70 11.46 13.21 -15.05
C GLY A 70 10.99 12.85 -16.47
N PRO A 71 11.66 13.35 -17.53
CA PRO A 71 11.21 13.19 -18.91
C PRO A 71 11.35 11.76 -19.46
N GLU A 72 12.18 10.91 -18.86
CA GLU A 72 12.40 9.53 -19.29
C GLU A 72 11.46 8.53 -18.60
N ARG A 73 10.52 9.01 -17.78
CA ARG A 73 9.60 8.16 -17.02
C ARG A 73 8.69 7.36 -17.95
N VAL A 74 8.84 6.05 -17.91
CA VAL A 74 7.87 5.12 -18.46
C VAL A 74 6.81 4.84 -17.40
N HIS A 75 5.54 4.86 -17.78
CA HIS A 75 4.45 4.60 -16.84
C HIS A 75 3.29 3.84 -17.50
N ARG A 76 2.48 3.19 -16.67
CA ARG A 76 1.20 2.60 -17.08
C ARG A 76 0.19 2.68 -15.95
N THR A 77 -1.08 2.71 -16.32
CA THR A 77 -2.19 2.49 -15.39
C THR A 77 -2.84 1.16 -15.74
N ASP A 78 -2.94 0.26 -14.77
CA ASP A 78 -3.51 -1.06 -15.00
C ASP A 78 -4.40 -1.51 -13.82
N ARG A 79 -5.23 -2.51 -14.07
CA ARG A 79 -5.99 -3.19 -13.03
C ARG A 79 -5.24 -4.44 -12.59
N ALA A 80 -4.78 -4.44 -11.35
CA ALA A 80 -4.05 -5.56 -10.78
C ALA A 80 -4.90 -6.27 -9.72
N PRO A 81 -4.94 -7.61 -9.70
CA PRO A 81 -5.60 -8.35 -8.63
C PRO A 81 -4.94 -8.04 -7.29
N TRP A 82 -5.70 -8.16 -6.20
CA TRP A 82 -5.15 -8.04 -4.86
C TRP A 82 -4.21 -9.21 -4.56
N CYS A 83 -3.21 -8.96 -3.72
CA CYS A 83 -2.31 -9.99 -3.21
C CYS A 83 -3.13 -11.07 -2.47
N PRO A 84 -2.92 -12.36 -2.77
CA PRO A 84 -3.67 -13.45 -2.17
C PRO A 84 -3.25 -13.75 -0.72
N ALA A 85 -2.16 -13.13 -0.24
CA ALA A 85 -1.65 -13.35 1.10
C ALA A 85 -2.65 -12.89 2.17
N ARG A 86 -2.88 -13.77 3.15
CA ARG A 86 -3.79 -13.54 4.27
C ARG A 86 -3.10 -13.91 5.58
N LEU A 87 -3.25 -13.04 6.58
CA LEU A 87 -2.86 -13.32 7.95
C LEU A 87 -4.10 -13.62 8.78
N ARG A 88 -4.16 -14.81 9.38
CA ARG A 88 -5.19 -15.16 10.37
C ARG A 88 -4.62 -15.09 11.77
N ARG A 89 -5.19 -14.24 12.62
CA ARG A 89 -4.89 -14.21 14.05
C ARG A 89 -5.75 -15.25 14.77
N LEU A 90 -5.12 -16.22 15.43
CA LEU A 90 -5.80 -17.38 16.04
C LEU A 90 -6.55 -17.04 17.32
N ASP A 91 -6.13 -16.01 18.04
CA ASP A 91 -6.73 -15.52 19.29
C ASP A 91 -8.08 -14.82 19.07
N THR A 92 -8.20 -14.10 17.97
CA THR A 92 -9.33 -13.22 17.63
C THR A 92 -10.14 -13.74 16.45
N ASP A 93 -9.68 -14.80 15.78
CA ASP A 93 -10.15 -15.27 14.48
C ASP A 93 -10.16 -14.17 13.38
N ALA A 94 -9.41 -13.09 13.58
CA ALA A 94 -9.38 -11.99 12.64
C ALA A 94 -8.53 -12.38 11.42
N VAL A 95 -9.09 -12.19 10.21
CA VAL A 95 -8.36 -12.36 8.95
C VAL A 95 -8.04 -10.99 8.36
N ARG A 96 -6.76 -10.73 8.12
CA ARG A 96 -6.28 -9.55 7.39
C ARG A 96 -5.77 -9.99 6.02
N GLN A 97 -6.14 -9.25 4.98
CA GLN A 97 -5.62 -9.44 3.63
C GLN A 97 -4.55 -8.37 3.35
N CYS A 98 -3.55 -8.71 2.55
CA CYS A 98 -2.59 -7.72 2.08
C CYS A 98 -3.27 -6.65 1.22
N SER A 99 -2.93 -5.38 1.44
CA SER A 99 -3.48 -4.22 0.73
C SER A 99 -2.78 -3.90 -0.59
N PHE A 100 -1.80 -4.70 -0.99
CA PHE A 100 -1.06 -4.50 -2.24
C PHE A 100 -1.61 -5.37 -3.39
N PHE A 101 -1.19 -5.05 -4.61
CA PHE A 101 -1.43 -5.88 -5.79
C PHE A 101 -0.63 -7.18 -5.75
N ASP A 102 -1.08 -8.21 -6.46
CA ASP A 102 -0.40 -9.49 -6.57
C ASP A 102 1.04 -9.36 -7.12
N HIS A 103 1.97 -10.16 -6.59
CA HIS A 103 3.41 -10.08 -6.90
C HIS A 103 4.10 -8.73 -6.57
N HIS A 104 3.58 -7.97 -5.60
CA HIS A 104 4.28 -6.79 -5.08
C HIS A 104 5.64 -7.15 -4.46
N THR A 105 6.58 -6.20 -4.50
CA THR A 105 7.92 -6.37 -3.89
C THR A 105 7.98 -5.92 -2.43
N ALA A 106 7.01 -5.12 -1.98
CA ALA A 106 6.95 -4.64 -0.60
C ALA A 106 6.80 -5.81 0.40
N PRO A 107 7.35 -5.72 1.61
CA PRO A 107 6.96 -6.63 2.68
C PRO A 107 5.47 -6.49 2.99
N HIS A 108 4.81 -7.55 3.47
CA HIS A 108 3.45 -7.41 3.94
C HIS A 108 3.42 -6.58 5.21
N SER A 109 2.30 -5.92 5.52
CA SER A 109 2.17 -5.05 6.69
C SER A 109 2.45 -5.75 8.03
N TRP A 110 2.35 -7.08 8.07
CA TRP A 110 2.62 -7.90 9.25
C TRP A 110 4.05 -8.45 9.32
N ASP A 111 4.83 -8.28 8.25
CA ASP A 111 6.27 -8.58 8.22
C ASP A 111 7.09 -7.34 8.64
N VAL A 112 6.44 -6.20 8.86
CA VAL A 112 7.07 -4.96 9.33
C VAL A 112 7.21 -5.03 10.84
N ASP A 113 8.47 -5.02 11.32
CA ASP A 113 8.77 -4.87 12.73
C ASP A 113 8.27 -3.50 13.22
N ASP A 114 7.44 -3.49 14.27
CA ASP A 114 7.00 -2.28 14.98
C ASP A 114 7.55 -2.30 16.42
N PRO A 115 8.83 -1.95 16.62
CA PRO A 115 9.44 -1.97 17.95
C PRO A 115 8.73 -1.05 18.94
N LEU A 116 8.10 0.03 18.45
CA LEU A 116 7.33 0.93 19.31
C LEU A 116 6.03 0.25 19.77
N GLY A 117 5.33 -0.41 18.85
CA GLY A 117 4.16 -1.22 19.16
C GLY A 117 4.46 -2.31 20.19
N ASP A 118 5.59 -3.00 20.04
CA ASP A 118 6.04 -4.03 20.98
C ASP A 118 6.26 -3.44 22.39
N LEU A 119 6.99 -2.31 22.49
CA LEU A 119 7.21 -1.63 23.78
C LEU A 119 5.92 -1.14 24.45
N ILE A 120 4.93 -0.70 23.65
CA ILE A 120 3.62 -0.31 24.17
C ILE A 120 2.87 -1.54 24.69
N ALA A 121 2.88 -2.65 23.94
CA ALA A 121 2.23 -3.89 24.34
C ALA A 121 2.81 -4.44 25.64
N GLU A 122 4.14 -4.49 25.79
CA GLU A 122 4.82 -4.89 27.03
C GLU A 122 4.35 -4.09 28.25
N ARG A 123 4.13 -2.79 28.08
CA ARG A 123 3.67 -1.90 29.16
C ARG A 123 2.18 -2.05 29.47
N LEU A 124 1.38 -2.53 28.53
CA LEU A 124 -0.07 -2.71 28.66
C LEU A 124 -0.49 -4.10 29.15
N VAL A 125 0.37 -5.12 29.05
CA VAL A 125 0.14 -6.41 29.72
C VAL A 125 0.17 -6.14 31.23
N PRO A 126 -0.98 -6.26 31.94
CA PRO A 126 -0.97 -6.06 33.38
C PRO A 126 -0.10 -7.15 34.00
N GLY A 127 0.97 -6.71 34.67
CA GLY A 127 1.60 -7.53 35.69
C GLY A 127 0.55 -7.85 36.74
N ASP A 128 0.18 -9.12 36.78
CA ASP A 128 -0.05 -9.90 37.99
C ASP A 128 0.42 -9.11 39.23
N SER A 129 -0.50 -8.40 39.87
CA SER A 129 -0.24 -7.85 41.19
C SER A 129 -0.32 -9.05 42.14
N PRO A 130 0.79 -9.48 42.75
CA PRO A 130 0.71 -10.54 43.75
C PRO A 130 -0.16 -10.03 44.89
N GLU A 131 -1.06 -10.89 45.36
CA GLU A 131 -1.81 -10.65 46.59
C GLU A 131 -0.90 -10.11 47.70
N ARG A 132 -1.18 -8.90 48.21
CA ARG A 132 -1.28 -8.58 49.64
C ARG A 132 -1.61 -7.11 49.90
#